data_AF-A0A4Q5TJG2-F1
#
_entry.id   AF-A0A4Q5TJG2-F1
#
_cell.length_a   1.000
_cell.length_b   1.000
_cell.length_c   1.000
_cell.angle_alpha   90.00
_cell.angle_beta   90.00
_cell.angle_gamma   90.00
#
_symmetry.space_group_name_H-M   'P 1'
#
loop_
_entity.id
_entity.type
_entity.pdbx_description
1 polymer ?
#
loop_
_entity_poly.entity_id
_entity_poly.type
_entity_poly.pdbx_seq_one_letter_code
_entity_poly.pdbx_strand_id
1 'polypeptide(L)'
;MRVWVGVDADGLRRLRDGGALGGEVVAAESEDEQHEYEALVAAAEDGPVVVVADVEATDTGGATALADVTAADVEALHVDADGSGQLAWYAPQEIEAVLSLLG
;
A
#
# COMPACT_ATOMS: atom_id res chain seq x y z
N MET A 1 9.20 -8.84 -4.29
CA MET A 1 9.74 -7.98 -3.21
C MET A 1 8.57 -7.26 -2.59
N ARG A 2 8.54 -7.17 -1.25
CA ARG A 2 7.47 -6.45 -0.56
C ARG A 2 7.67 -4.94 -0.67
N VAL A 3 6.58 -4.24 -0.99
CA VAL A 3 6.52 -2.78 -1.09
C VAL A 3 5.27 -2.23 -0.41
N TRP A 4 5.32 -0.96 -0.04
CA TRP A 4 4.24 -0.22 0.61
C TRP A 4 3.89 0.99 -0.23
N VAL A 5 2.60 1.16 -0.53
CA VAL A 5 2.09 2.24 -1.39
C VAL A 5 0.98 2.98 -0.67
N GLY A 6 1.20 4.25 -0.35
CA GLY A 6 0.15 5.13 0.15
C GLY A 6 -0.84 5.50 -0.95
N VAL A 7 -2.13 5.32 -0.70
CA VAL A 7 -3.21 5.59 -1.65
C VAL A 7 -4.43 6.20 -0.96
N ASP A 8 -5.25 6.86 -1.77
CA ASP A 8 -6.58 7.32 -1.40
C ASP A 8 -7.68 6.37 -1.92
N ALA A 9 -8.94 6.77 -1.73
CA ALA A 9 -10.09 6.01 -2.20
C ALA A 9 -10.11 5.85 -3.73
N ASP A 10 -9.55 6.78 -4.50
CA ASP A 10 -9.51 6.69 -5.97
C ASP A 10 -8.46 5.69 -6.44
N GLY A 11 -7.30 5.64 -5.77
CA GLY A 11 -6.31 4.57 -5.94
C GLY A 11 -6.92 3.20 -5.65
N LEU A 12 -7.64 3.06 -4.54
CA LEU A 12 -8.26 1.79 -4.16
C LEU A 12 -9.39 1.36 -5.12
N ARG A 13 -10.20 2.32 -5.62
CA ARG A 13 -11.19 2.06 -6.69
C ARG A 13 -10.52 1.60 -7.97
N ARG A 14 -9.40 2.22 -8.36
CA ARG A 14 -8.63 1.79 -9.54
C ARG A 14 -8.15 0.36 -9.40
N LEU A 15 -7.59 0.00 -8.25
CA LEU A 15 -7.10 -1.35 -7.96
C LEU A 15 -8.24 -2.37 -8.05
N ARG A 16 -9.39 -2.07 -7.41
CA ARG A 16 -10.60 -2.89 -7.47
C ARG A 16 -11.06 -3.14 -8.91
N ASP A 17 -11.04 -2.11 -9.74
CA ASP A 17 -11.53 -2.14 -11.12
C ASP A 17 -10.53 -2.81 -12.08
N GLY A 18 -9.43 -3.38 -11.56
CA GLY A 18 -8.42 -4.11 -12.31
C GLY A 18 -7.31 -3.23 -12.89
N GLY A 19 -7.25 -1.95 -12.51
CA GLY A 19 -6.12 -1.08 -12.83
C GLY A 19 -4.93 -1.32 -11.89
N ALA A 20 -3.78 -0.76 -12.26
CA ALA A 20 -2.60 -0.75 -11.42
C ALA A 20 -2.52 0.56 -10.60
N LEU A 21 -1.98 0.48 -9.40
CA LEU A 21 -1.45 1.65 -8.70
C LEU A 21 -0.13 2.00 -9.37
N GLY A 22 0.01 3.27 -9.74
CA GLY A 22 1.28 3.83 -10.20
C GLY A 22 1.73 4.88 -9.21
N GLY A 23 3.04 5.05 -9.06
CA GLY A 23 3.60 6.01 -8.14
C GLY A 23 4.85 5.50 -7.46
N GLU A 24 5.32 6.30 -6.51
CA GLU A 24 6.43 5.96 -5.63
C GLU A 24 5.99 4.83 -4.70
N VAL A 25 6.85 3.82 -4.55
CA VAL A 25 6.66 2.76 -3.57
C VAL A 25 7.78 2.82 -2.56
N VAL A 26 7.44 2.58 -1.30
CA VAL A 26 8.41 2.45 -0.21
C VAL A 26 8.82 0.99 -0.10
N ALA A 27 10.11 0.74 0.13
CA ALA A 27 10.64 -0.58 0.44
C ALA A 27 11.27 -0.56 1.84
N ALA A 28 11.10 -1.64 2.59
CA ALA A 28 11.80 -1.81 3.85
C ALA A 28 13.30 -2.03 3.62
N GLU A 29 14.12 -1.54 4.55
CA GLU A 29 15.58 -1.74 4.48
C GLU A 29 15.98 -3.22 4.62
N SER A 30 15.16 -4.01 5.33
CA SER A 30 15.28 -5.46 5.44
C SER A 30 13.95 -6.10 5.86
N GLU A 31 13.93 -7.43 5.98
CA GLU A 31 12.78 -8.22 6.49
C GLU A 31 12.65 -8.16 8.03
N ASP A 32 13.21 -7.13 8.68
CA ASP A 32 13.06 -6.96 10.13
C ASP A 32 11.73 -6.25 10.41
N GLU A 33 11.01 -6.68 11.44
CA GLU A 33 9.68 -6.14 11.78
C GLU A 33 9.70 -4.62 11.98
N GLN A 34 10.80 -4.07 12.52
CA GLN A 34 10.95 -2.63 12.71
C GLN A 34 11.10 -1.89 11.37
N HIS A 35 11.87 -2.44 10.43
CA HIS A 35 12.03 -1.83 9.10
C HIS A 35 10.76 -1.93 8.26
N GLU A 36 10.00 -3.02 8.39
CA GLU A 36 8.67 -3.13 7.76
C GLU A 36 7.68 -2.10 8.34
N TYR A 37 7.71 -1.89 9.65
CA TYR A 37 6.89 -0.87 10.30
C TYR A 37 7.27 0.55 9.87
N GLU A 38 8.57 0.85 9.73
CA GLU A 38 9.06 2.13 9.23
C GLU A 38 8.60 2.39 7.79
N ALA A 39 8.67 1.38 6.92
CA ALA A 39 8.16 1.47 5.55
C ALA A 39 6.64 1.71 5.51
N LEU A 40 5.88 1.02 6.37
CA LEU A 40 4.44 1.23 6.53
C LEU A 40 4.11 2.66 6.94
N VAL A 41 4.80 3.19 7.95
CA VAL A 41 4.57 4.56 8.44
C VAL A 41 4.96 5.60 7.40
N ALA A 42 6.07 5.41 6.68
CA ALA A 42 6.49 6.30 5.62
C ALA A 42 5.47 6.35 4.47
N ALA A 43 4.97 5.19 4.02
CA ALA A 43 3.95 5.15 2.97
C ALA A 43 2.60 5.76 3.41
N ALA A 44 2.28 5.73 4.71
CA ALA A 44 1.05 6.33 5.24
C ALA A 44 1.03 7.87 5.15
N GLU A 45 2.18 8.51 4.87
CA GLU A 45 2.23 9.96 4.63
C GLU A 45 1.55 10.36 3.31
N ASP A 46 1.45 9.43 2.34
CA ASP A 46 0.91 9.70 1.00
C ASP A 46 -0.61 9.44 0.87
N GLY A 47 -1.24 8.82 1.87
CA GLY A 47 -2.68 8.58 1.84
C GLY A 47 -3.25 7.82 3.03
N PRO A 48 -4.59 7.82 3.20
CA PRO A 48 -5.27 7.17 4.33
C PRO A 48 -5.24 5.64 4.26
N VAL A 49 -4.77 5.06 3.16
CA VAL A 49 -4.60 3.60 3.00
C VAL A 49 -3.17 3.32 2.57
N VAL A 50 -2.50 2.38 3.23
CA VAL A 50 -1.27 1.77 2.73
C VAL A 50 -1.60 0.40 2.18
N VAL A 51 -1.26 0.18 0.91
CA VAL A 51 -1.32 -1.12 0.24
C VAL A 51 0.03 -1.79 0.41
N VAL A 52 0.02 -3.00 0.97
CA VAL A 52 1.20 -3.88 1.03
C VAL A 52 1.11 -4.83 -0.14
N ALA A 53 2.14 -4.89 -0.97
CA ALA A 53 2.17 -5.73 -2.16
C ALA A 53 3.49 -6.47 -2.34
N ASP A 54 3.43 -7.68 -2.89
CA ASP A 54 4.60 -8.42 -3.35
C ASP A 54 4.71 -8.32 -4.88
N VAL A 55 5.66 -7.52 -5.36
CA VAL A 55 5.86 -7.25 -6.79
C VAL A 55 7.13 -7.93 -7.33
N GLU A 56 7.14 -8.27 -8.61
CA GLU A 56 8.40 -8.68 -9.26
C GLU A 56 9.39 -7.52 -9.27
N ALA A 57 10.66 -7.79 -8.90
CA ALA A 57 11.68 -6.75 -8.82
C ALA A 57 12.06 -6.25 -10.23
N THR A 58 11.52 -5.11 -10.64
CA THR A 58 12.04 -4.34 -11.78
C THR A 58 13.14 -3.41 -11.28
N ASP A 59 14.38 -3.66 -11.73
CA ASP A 59 15.63 -2.90 -11.47
C ASP A 59 15.42 -1.52 -10.81
N THR A 60 15.46 -1.52 -9.47
CA THR A 60 15.21 -0.35 -8.62
C THR A 60 16.52 0.39 -8.39
N GLY A 61 16.97 1.13 -9.40
CA GLY A 61 18.14 1.99 -9.34
C GLY A 61 17.95 3.18 -8.38
N GLY A 62 17.89 2.94 -7.07
CA GLY A 62 17.76 3.95 -6.02
C GLY A 62 16.43 3.87 -5.24
N ALA A 63 16.40 4.56 -4.09
CA ALA A 63 15.44 4.46 -2.98
C ALA A 63 13.95 4.71 -3.30
N THR A 64 13.59 4.92 -4.56
CA THR A 64 12.23 5.14 -5.03
C THR A 64 12.02 4.33 -6.30
N ALA A 65 11.30 3.23 -6.15
CA ALA A 65 10.92 2.37 -7.26
C ALA A 65 9.55 2.80 -7.79
N LEU A 66 9.37 2.70 -9.10
CA LEU A 66 8.03 2.70 -9.71
C LEU A 66 7.66 1.23 -9.91
N ALA A 67 6.60 0.78 -9.26
CA ALA A 67 6.04 -0.55 -9.49
C ALA A 67 4.57 -0.42 -9.86
N ASP A 68 4.16 -1.13 -10.92
CA ASP A 68 2.76 -1.27 -11.27
C ASP A 68 2.13 -2.32 -10.34
N VAL A 69 1.52 -1.88 -9.24
CA VAL A 69 0.87 -2.78 -8.27
C VAL A 69 -0.55 -3.08 -8.71
N THR A 70 -0.84 -4.33 -9.02
CA THR A 70 -2.17 -4.82 -9.37
C THR A 70 -2.84 -5.51 -8.18
N ALA A 71 -4.14 -5.78 -8.29
CA ALA A 71 -4.89 -6.46 -7.21
C ALA A 71 -4.35 -7.86 -6.89
N ALA A 72 -3.64 -8.49 -7.83
CA ALA A 72 -3.04 -9.81 -7.63
C ALA A 72 -1.77 -9.76 -6.76
N ASP A 73 -1.12 -8.60 -6.69
CA ASP A 73 0.12 -8.40 -5.93
C ASP A 73 -0.16 -8.05 -4.45
N VAL A 74 -1.40 -7.65 -4.12
CA VAL A 74 -1.75 -7.11 -2.80
C VAL A 74 -1.84 -8.22 -1.74
N GLU A 75 -1.09 -8.04 -0.67
CA GLU A 75 -1.06 -8.91 0.50
C GLU A 75 -1.94 -8.39 1.65
N ALA A 76 -2.01 -7.07 1.83
CA ALA A 76 -2.76 -6.44 2.91
C ALA A 76 -3.10 -4.97 2.63
N LEU A 77 -4.08 -4.46 3.36
CA LEU A 77 -4.43 -3.04 3.42
C LEU A 77 -4.32 -2.55 4.86
N HIS A 78 -3.71 -1.39 5.05
CA HIS A 78 -3.60 -0.70 6.33
C HIS A 78 -4.31 0.64 6.24
N VAL A 79 -5.29 0.90 7.10
CA VAL A 79 -6.24 2.00 6.89
C VAL A 79 -6.30 2.90 8.13
N ASP A 80 -6.06 4.19 7.94
CA ASP A 80 -6.39 5.24 8.90
C ASP A 80 -7.77 5.81 8.58
N ALA A 81 -8.81 5.11 9.07
CA ALA A 81 -10.20 5.41 8.72
C ALA A 81 -10.73 6.68 9.42
N ASP A 82 -10.13 7.09 10.53
CA ASP A 82 -10.60 8.20 11.36
C ASP A 82 -9.62 9.37 11.48
N GLY A 83 -8.49 9.30 10.77
CA GLY A 83 -7.45 10.33 10.78
C GLY A 83 -6.64 10.36 12.09
N SER A 84 -6.68 9.28 12.87
CA SER A 84 -5.93 9.18 14.13
C SER A 84 -4.48 8.73 13.93
N GLY A 85 -4.11 8.30 12.73
CA GLY A 85 -2.86 7.62 12.42
C GLY A 85 -2.85 6.15 12.85
N GLN A 86 -3.98 5.59 13.31
CA GLN A 86 -4.07 4.17 13.65
C GLN A 86 -4.40 3.35 12.40
N LEU A 87 -3.42 2.56 11.97
CA LEU A 87 -3.49 1.79 10.73
C LEU A 87 -4.12 0.40 10.95
N ALA A 88 -5.45 0.33 10.92
CA ALA A 88 -6.18 -0.92 11.03
C ALA A 88 -5.88 -1.85 9.84
N TRP A 89 -5.68 -3.14 10.11
CA TRP A 89 -5.36 -4.15 9.09
C TRP A 89 -6.62 -4.76 8.47
N TYR A 90 -6.62 -4.90 7.16
CA TYR A 90 -7.65 -5.56 6.36
C TYR A 90 -7.02 -6.49 5.33
N ALA A 91 -7.73 -7.56 4.99
CA ALA A 91 -7.32 -8.46 3.93
C ALA A 91 -7.62 -7.88 2.54
N PRO A 92 -6.93 -8.34 1.47
CA PRO A 92 -7.13 -7.80 0.12
C PRO A 92 -8.58 -7.90 -0.39
N GLN A 93 -9.31 -8.97 -0.03
CA GLN A 93 -10.72 -9.14 -0.40
C GLN A 93 -11.67 -8.11 0.26
N GLU A 94 -11.20 -7.35 1.25
CA GLU A 94 -12.00 -6.38 2.00
C GLU A 94 -11.93 -4.96 1.42
N ILE A 95 -11.39 -4.78 0.20
CA ILE A 95 -11.34 -3.50 -0.52
C ILE A 95 -12.66 -2.71 -0.46
N GLU A 96 -13.80 -3.36 -0.67
CA GLU A 96 -15.12 -2.70 -0.63
C GLU A 96 -15.50 -2.22 0.78
N ALA A 97 -15.10 -2.96 1.82
CA ALA A 97 -15.29 -2.54 3.21
C ALA A 97 -14.41 -1.33 3.52
N VAL A 98 -13.15 -1.33 3.08
CA VAL A 98 -12.23 -0.19 3.23
C VAL A 98 -12.77 1.04 2.51
N LEU A 99 -13.22 0.90 1.25
CA LEU A 99 -13.84 2.01 0.51
C LEU A 99 -15.06 2.59 1.25
N SER A 100 -15.87 1.74 1.87
CA SER A 100 -17.03 2.19 2.66
C SER A 100 -16.65 3.01 3.90
N LEU A 101 -15.44 2.81 4.45
CA LEU A 101 -14.94 3.59 5.58
C LEU A 101 -14.45 4.98 5.16
N LEU A 102 -13.94 5.11 3.94
CA LEU A 102 -13.36 6.36 3.41
C LEU A 102 -14.42 7.34 2.86
N GLY A 103 -15.64 6.86 2.56
CA GLY A 103 -16.73 7.65 1.97
C GLY A 103 -16.63 7.79 0.46
#